data_AF-A0AAX6N3V5-F1
#
_entry.id   AF-A0AAX6N3V5-F1
#
_cell.length_a   1.000
_cell.length_b   1.000
_cell.length_c   1.000
_cell.angle_alpha   90.00
_cell.angle_beta   90.00
_cell.angle_gamma   90.00
#
_symmetry.space_group_name_H-M   'P 1'
#
loop_
_entity.id
_entity.type
_entity.pdbx_description
1 polymer ?
#
loop_
_entity_poly.entity_id
_entity_poly.type
_entity_poly.pdbx_seq_one_letter_code
_entity_poly.pdbx_strand_id
1 'polypeptide(L)'
;MNSKRAVQVGDIFATPLPMNKYGAVKVMNIIDRSYLLGITNYIGEQRPTIANQNVRQILITKSLLNEKEEPTFKWVDGRLPEELIYIGNIPLVQEELGIESNVYGGIWSKECGMDVYYKWREETDPQGFKSEMQKKIEEADANARRNKIMKPKKMIDDQVFWSTISLLDWGKEDEEAIVEAAIKELSTFTAWKIRHFEETLSYKLFLLDTEEHAKEIGEYSFSQQDQHFSPDLFLYARCAVVAHGKEVFEDIVSNPSKMLKDTEFEILLSLSSEAYYVKKGKEFEYESGCSYETFSNKEGWSNTL
;
A
#
# COMPACT_ATOMS: atom_id res chain seq x y z
N MET A 1 -5.70 -28.58 26.13
CA MET A 1 -6.92 -29.01 25.40
C MET A 1 -8.04 -28.03 25.72
N ASN A 2 -8.14 -26.93 24.97
CA ASN A 2 -9.29 -26.02 25.09
C ASN A 2 -10.43 -26.63 24.28
N SER A 3 -11.42 -27.22 24.97
CA SER A 3 -12.69 -27.60 24.35
C SER A 3 -13.30 -26.38 23.66
N LYS A 4 -14.01 -26.60 22.53
CA LYS A 4 -14.75 -25.60 21.73
C LYS A 4 -15.71 -24.74 22.58
N ARG A 5 -15.18 -23.78 23.33
CA ARG A 5 -15.96 -22.81 24.10
C ARG A 5 -16.55 -21.81 23.12
N ALA A 6 -17.86 -21.58 23.20
CA ALA A 6 -18.48 -20.45 22.54
C ALA A 6 -18.06 -19.17 23.27
N VAL A 7 -17.50 -18.20 22.53
CA VAL A 7 -17.10 -16.90 23.08
C VAL A 7 -18.34 -16.13 23.51
N GLN A 8 -18.30 -15.52 24.69
CA GLN A 8 -19.41 -14.73 25.24
C GLN A 8 -18.97 -13.29 25.53
N VAL A 9 -19.92 -12.36 25.48
CA VAL A 9 -19.70 -10.99 25.97
C VAL A 9 -19.26 -11.03 27.44
N GLY A 10 -18.26 -10.23 27.77
CA GLY A 10 -17.59 -10.19 29.07
C GLY A 10 -16.47 -11.23 29.24
N ASP A 11 -16.29 -12.17 28.30
CA ASP A 11 -15.18 -13.13 28.38
C ASP A 11 -13.84 -12.38 28.32
N ILE A 12 -12.90 -12.80 29.17
CA ILE A 12 -11.54 -12.27 29.22
C ILE A 12 -10.56 -13.37 28.83
N PHE A 13 -9.69 -13.03 27.90
CA PHE A 13 -8.62 -13.89 27.43
C PHE A 13 -7.27 -13.24 27.74
N ALA A 14 -6.40 -14.00 28.41
CA ALA A 14 -4.99 -13.68 28.44
C ALA A 14 -4.38 -13.95 27.06
N THR A 15 -3.55 -13.02 26.60
CA THR A 15 -2.87 -13.14 25.31
C THR A 15 -1.35 -13.10 25.52
N PRO A 16 -0.59 -14.06 24.98
CA PRO A 16 0.87 -14.01 25.04
C PRO A 16 1.39 -12.86 24.18
N LEU A 17 2.40 -12.16 24.69
CA LEU A 17 3.04 -11.01 24.05
C LEU A 17 4.56 -11.26 23.95
N PRO A 18 5.28 -10.49 23.13
CA PRO A 18 6.73 -10.62 23.04
C PRO A 18 7.42 -10.36 24.38
N MET A 19 8.71 -10.70 24.46
CA MET A 19 9.52 -10.54 25.69
C MET A 19 8.93 -11.28 26.91
N ASN A 20 8.29 -12.43 26.67
CA ASN A 20 7.64 -13.26 27.70
C ASN A 20 6.61 -12.49 28.54
N LYS A 21 5.95 -11.48 27.95
CA LYS A 21 4.86 -10.76 28.59
C LYS A 21 3.51 -11.40 28.27
N TYR A 22 2.51 -11.03 29.06
CA TYR A 22 1.11 -11.32 28.85
C TYR A 22 0.32 -10.03 28.90
N GLY A 23 -0.68 -9.94 28.04
CA GLY A 23 -1.75 -8.96 28.10
C GLY A 23 -3.09 -9.64 28.39
N ALA A 24 -4.16 -8.86 28.41
CA ALA A 24 -5.52 -9.39 28.39
C ALA A 24 -6.43 -8.57 27.48
N VAL A 25 -7.44 -9.23 26.92
CA VAL A 25 -8.51 -8.62 26.14
C VAL A 25 -9.86 -9.07 26.68
N LYS A 26 -10.83 -8.16 26.72
CA LYS A 26 -12.21 -8.39 27.13
C LYS A 26 -13.12 -8.31 25.91
N VAL A 27 -14.03 -9.27 25.76
CA VAL A 27 -15.04 -9.27 24.69
C VAL A 27 -16.16 -8.31 25.08
N MET A 28 -16.28 -7.21 24.34
CA MET A 28 -17.25 -6.13 24.62
C MET A 28 -18.54 -6.32 23.83
N ASN A 29 -18.46 -6.86 22.61
CA ASN A 29 -19.62 -7.09 21.76
C ASN A 29 -19.33 -8.22 20.76
N ILE A 30 -20.38 -8.85 20.25
CA ILE A 30 -20.31 -9.92 19.25
C ILE A 30 -21.38 -9.67 18.19
N ILE A 31 -20.97 -9.60 16.93
CA ILE A 31 -21.87 -9.52 15.77
C ILE A 31 -21.42 -10.61 14.80
N ASP A 32 -22.26 -11.63 14.60
CA ASP A 32 -21.95 -12.82 13.81
C ASP A 32 -20.61 -13.50 14.19
N ARG A 33 -19.54 -13.26 13.42
CA ARG A 33 -18.18 -13.76 13.66
C ARG A 33 -17.16 -12.65 13.89
N SER A 34 -17.64 -11.47 14.22
CA SER A 34 -16.86 -10.30 14.55
C SER A 34 -17.01 -10.01 16.04
N TYR A 35 -15.91 -9.63 16.68
CA TYR A 35 -15.83 -9.42 18.12
C TYR A 35 -15.21 -8.07 18.40
N LEU A 36 -15.90 -7.24 19.19
CA LEU A 36 -15.33 -6.01 19.70
C LEU A 36 -14.51 -6.36 20.93
N LEU A 37 -13.20 -6.13 20.87
CA LEU A 37 -12.28 -6.37 21.97
C LEU A 37 -11.91 -5.06 22.65
N GLY A 38 -12.07 -5.00 23.97
CA GLY A 38 -11.46 -4.01 24.83
C GLY A 38 -10.11 -4.51 25.30
N ILE A 39 -9.05 -3.78 24.98
CA ILE A 39 -7.69 -4.15 25.39
C ILE A 39 -7.51 -3.67 26.81
N THR A 40 -7.08 -4.54 27.72
CA THR A 40 -6.93 -4.16 29.13
C THR A 40 -5.56 -3.54 29.39
N ASN A 41 -5.43 -2.82 30.50
CA ASN A 41 -4.17 -2.20 30.93
C ASN A 41 -3.16 -3.20 31.54
N TYR A 42 -3.41 -4.52 31.41
CA TYR A 42 -2.55 -5.53 32.00
C TYR A 42 -1.35 -5.79 31.11
N ILE A 43 -0.15 -5.65 31.67
CA ILE A 43 1.11 -6.12 31.09
C ILE A 43 1.94 -6.74 32.21
N GLY A 44 2.43 -7.96 32.02
CA GLY A 44 3.21 -8.65 33.04
C GLY A 44 3.84 -9.94 32.55
N GLU A 45 4.85 -10.46 33.26
CA GLU A 45 5.50 -11.73 32.90
C GLU A 45 4.70 -12.96 33.32
N GLN A 46 3.82 -12.78 34.31
CA GLN A 46 2.93 -13.81 34.79
C GLN A 46 1.63 -13.77 34.00
N ARG A 47 0.95 -14.91 33.90
CA ARG A 47 -0.39 -14.94 33.32
C ARG A 47 -1.34 -14.11 34.19
N PRO A 48 -2.15 -13.22 33.61
CA PRO A 48 -3.12 -12.45 34.38
C PRO A 48 -4.18 -13.36 35.02
N THR A 49 -4.67 -12.93 36.18
CA THR A 49 -5.85 -13.52 36.82
C THR A 49 -7.01 -12.52 36.73
N ILE A 50 -8.25 -13.02 36.76
CA ILE A 50 -9.46 -12.18 36.74
C ILE A 50 -9.59 -11.25 37.97
N ALA A 51 -8.83 -11.51 39.02
CA ALA A 51 -8.78 -10.67 40.22
C ALA A 51 -7.88 -9.43 40.03
N ASN A 52 -7.01 -9.42 39.02
CA ASN A 52 -6.09 -8.30 38.81
C ASN A 52 -6.85 -7.04 38.35
N GLN A 53 -6.60 -5.91 39.01
CA GLN A 53 -7.27 -4.64 38.70
C GLN A 53 -6.98 -4.15 37.28
N ASN A 54 -5.76 -4.35 36.75
CA ASN A 54 -5.39 -3.93 35.40
C ASN A 54 -6.06 -4.78 34.30
N VAL A 55 -6.61 -5.95 34.65
CA VAL A 55 -7.47 -6.75 33.75
C VAL A 55 -8.87 -6.15 33.65
N ARG A 56 -9.30 -5.37 34.64
CA ARG A 56 -10.63 -4.73 34.69
C ARG A 56 -10.66 -3.35 34.05
N GLN A 57 -9.49 -2.75 33.84
CA GLN A 57 -9.36 -1.42 33.28
C GLN A 57 -9.00 -1.53 31.79
N ILE A 58 -9.76 -0.85 30.95
CA ILE A 58 -9.43 -0.72 29.52
C ILE A 58 -8.22 0.21 29.39
N LEU A 59 -7.29 -0.21 28.53
CA LEU A 59 -6.12 0.55 28.14
C LEU A 59 -6.55 1.89 27.54
N ILE A 60 -5.86 2.96 27.89
CA ILE A 60 -6.03 4.27 27.24
C ILE A 60 -4.80 4.51 26.37
N THR A 61 -5.02 4.79 25.09
CA THR A 61 -3.97 5.11 24.11
C THR A 61 -4.33 6.37 23.33
N LYS A 62 -3.32 7.05 22.81
CA LYS A 62 -3.52 8.17 21.88
C LYS A 62 -4.12 7.62 20.58
N SER A 63 -5.31 8.10 20.22
CA SER A 63 -5.98 7.76 18.97
C SER A 63 -5.22 8.35 17.78
N LEU A 64 -5.00 7.53 16.75
CA LEU A 64 -4.35 7.95 15.50
C LEU A 64 -5.20 8.94 14.70
N LEU A 65 -6.51 9.01 14.96
CA LEU A 65 -7.45 9.82 14.18
C LEU A 65 -7.55 11.26 14.68
N ASN A 66 -7.46 11.47 16.00
CA ASN A 66 -7.77 12.76 16.61
C ASN A 66 -6.75 13.18 17.68
N GLU A 67 -5.69 12.39 17.86
CA GLU A 67 -4.63 12.64 18.85
C GLU A 67 -5.08 12.69 20.32
N LYS A 68 -6.31 12.29 20.63
CA LYS A 68 -6.83 12.25 22.00
C LYS A 68 -6.54 10.91 22.66
N GLU A 69 -6.35 10.93 23.97
CA GLU A 69 -6.28 9.71 24.77
C GLU A 69 -7.69 9.13 24.93
N GLU A 70 -7.89 7.93 24.37
CA GLU A 70 -9.19 7.25 24.36
C GLU A 70 -9.02 5.78 24.76
N PRO A 71 -10.03 5.16 25.37
CA PRO A 71 -10.01 3.73 25.65
C PRO A 71 -9.87 2.90 24.37
N THR A 72 -8.99 1.90 24.39
CA THR A 72 -8.62 1.13 23.19
C THR A 72 -9.58 -0.03 22.95
N PHE A 73 -10.41 0.13 21.91
CA PHE A 73 -11.33 -0.91 21.42
C PHE A 73 -11.10 -1.22 19.95
N LYS A 74 -11.14 -2.50 19.56
CA LYS A 74 -11.00 -2.91 18.16
C LYS A 74 -11.88 -4.08 17.78
N TRP A 75 -12.43 -4.03 16.58
CA TRP A 75 -13.12 -5.15 15.96
C TRP A 75 -12.12 -6.15 15.39
N VAL A 76 -12.36 -7.43 15.62
CA VAL A 76 -11.61 -8.52 15.00
C VAL A 76 -12.54 -9.60 14.47
N ASP A 77 -12.14 -10.25 13.38
CA ASP A 77 -12.95 -11.24 12.68
C ASP A 77 -12.41 -12.66 12.84
N GLY A 78 -13.31 -13.64 12.86
CA GLY A 78 -12.95 -15.05 12.67
C GLY A 78 -13.14 -15.90 13.91
N ARG A 79 -12.16 -16.76 14.23
CA ARG A 79 -12.26 -17.73 15.33
C ARG A 79 -11.32 -17.31 16.46
N LEU A 80 -11.72 -17.64 17.69
CA LEU A 80 -10.86 -17.50 18.85
C LEU A 80 -9.51 -18.22 18.59
N PRO A 81 -8.36 -17.53 18.69
CA PRO A 81 -7.05 -18.14 18.53
C PRO A 81 -6.78 -19.19 19.61
N GLU A 82 -6.07 -20.26 19.26
CA GLU A 82 -5.75 -21.34 20.20
C GLU A 82 -4.76 -20.90 21.27
N GLU A 83 -3.96 -19.86 20.98
CA GLU A 83 -2.98 -19.27 21.88
C GLU A 83 -3.61 -18.43 22.99
N LEU A 84 -4.85 -17.98 22.81
CA LEU A 84 -5.58 -17.20 23.81
C LEU A 84 -6.07 -18.11 24.93
N ILE A 85 -5.91 -17.64 26.16
CA ILE A 85 -6.21 -18.41 27.36
C ILE A 85 -7.36 -17.76 28.08
N TYR A 86 -8.51 -18.42 28.13
CA TYR A 86 -9.64 -17.94 28.92
C TYR A 86 -9.26 -17.86 30.40
N ILE A 87 -9.45 -16.69 31.01
CA ILE A 87 -9.14 -16.46 32.43
C ILE A 87 -10.36 -16.11 33.28
N GLY A 88 -11.53 -15.91 32.67
CA GLY A 88 -12.78 -15.67 33.36
C GLY A 88 -13.73 -14.77 32.56
N ASN A 89 -14.89 -14.47 33.12
CA ASN A 89 -15.88 -13.57 32.53
C ASN A 89 -16.18 -12.45 33.52
N ILE A 90 -16.11 -11.20 33.06
CA ILE A 90 -16.52 -10.01 33.81
C ILE A 90 -17.67 -9.37 33.03
N PRO A 91 -18.90 -9.41 33.56
CA PRO A 91 -20.04 -8.74 32.93
C PRO A 91 -19.76 -7.26 32.65
N LEU A 92 -20.35 -6.74 31.58
CA LEU A 92 -20.25 -5.32 31.25
C LEU A 92 -20.96 -4.49 32.31
N VAL A 93 -20.33 -3.38 32.71
CA VAL A 93 -20.98 -2.35 33.52
C VAL A 93 -21.80 -1.42 32.63
N GLN A 94 -22.66 -0.59 33.22
CA GLN A 94 -23.61 0.25 32.48
C GLN A 94 -22.89 1.22 31.51
N GLU A 95 -21.71 1.70 31.88
CA GLU A 95 -20.86 2.59 31.09
C GLU A 95 -20.18 1.87 29.92
N GLU A 96 -20.10 0.54 29.96
CA GLU A 96 -19.53 -0.29 28.90
C GLU A 96 -20.58 -0.78 27.89
N LEU A 97 -21.87 -0.57 28.17
CA LEU A 97 -22.96 -0.96 27.27
C LEU A 97 -23.04 0.01 26.09
N GLY A 98 -23.13 -0.52 24.88
CA GLY A 98 -23.27 0.28 23.67
C GLY A 98 -21.99 1.00 23.23
N ILE A 99 -20.82 0.59 23.73
CA ILE A 99 -19.55 1.06 23.20
C ILE A 99 -19.44 0.69 21.71
N GLU A 100 -19.14 1.69 20.90
CA GLU A 100 -18.84 1.55 19.48
C GLU A 100 -17.37 1.85 19.22
N SER A 101 -16.80 1.20 18.21
CA SER A 101 -15.44 1.49 17.72
C SER A 101 -15.43 1.37 16.20
N ASN A 102 -14.75 2.30 15.56
CA ASN A 102 -14.48 2.28 14.12
C ASN A 102 -13.12 1.68 13.78
N VAL A 103 -12.40 1.14 14.78
CA VAL A 103 -11.07 0.54 14.58
C VAL A 103 -11.21 -0.94 14.25
N TYR A 104 -10.69 -1.33 13.09
CA TYR A 104 -10.62 -2.73 12.67
C TYR A 104 -9.20 -3.28 12.83
N GLY A 105 -9.08 -4.35 13.61
CA GLY A 105 -7.82 -5.04 13.94
C GLY A 105 -7.54 -6.28 13.09
N GLY A 106 -8.33 -6.54 12.05
CA GLY A 106 -8.14 -7.69 11.15
C GLY A 106 -8.67 -9.01 11.71
N ILE A 107 -8.05 -10.11 11.28
CA ILE A 107 -8.40 -11.46 11.77
C ILE A 107 -7.99 -11.57 13.24
N TRP A 108 -8.87 -12.12 14.08
CA TRP A 108 -8.57 -12.38 15.48
C TRP A 108 -7.36 -13.32 15.57
N SER A 109 -6.26 -12.78 16.09
CA SER A 109 -4.98 -13.46 16.26
C SER A 109 -4.46 -13.27 17.70
N LYS A 110 -3.37 -13.97 18.05
CA LYS A 110 -2.64 -13.77 19.32
C LYS A 110 -2.07 -12.36 19.51
N GLU A 111 -2.05 -11.54 18.46
CA GLU A 111 -1.56 -10.17 18.51
C GLU A 111 -2.65 -9.18 18.93
N CYS A 112 -3.85 -9.67 19.27
CA CYS A 112 -4.98 -8.83 19.68
C CYS A 112 -4.71 -7.96 20.93
N GLY A 113 -3.64 -8.21 21.69
CA GLY A 113 -3.22 -7.34 22.80
C GLY A 113 -1.97 -6.51 22.54
N MET A 114 -1.46 -6.39 21.31
CA MET A 114 -0.18 -5.69 21.08
C MET A 114 -0.17 -4.22 21.50
N ASP A 115 -1.32 -3.55 21.55
CA ASP A 115 -1.41 -2.15 21.95
C ASP A 115 -0.88 -1.91 23.39
N VAL A 116 -1.17 -2.81 24.35
CA VAL A 116 -0.63 -2.70 25.71
C VAL A 116 0.88 -2.97 25.75
N TYR A 117 1.37 -3.83 24.86
CA TYR A 117 2.80 -4.09 24.71
C TYR A 117 3.53 -2.87 24.14
N TYR A 118 2.98 -2.22 23.12
CA TYR A 118 3.58 -1.03 22.52
C TYR A 118 3.62 0.13 23.52
N LYS A 119 2.51 0.39 24.22
CA LYS A 119 2.50 1.40 25.29
C LYS A 119 3.56 1.11 26.36
N TRP A 120 3.65 -0.14 26.82
CA TRP A 120 4.66 -0.55 27.78
C TRP A 120 6.10 -0.35 27.25
N ARG A 121 6.35 -0.64 25.97
CA ARG A 121 7.65 -0.44 25.33
C ARG A 121 8.02 1.03 25.20
N GLU A 122 7.06 1.89 24.83
CA GLU A 122 7.25 3.34 24.79
C GLU A 122 7.61 3.91 26.17
N GLU A 123 7.00 3.39 27.23
CA GLU A 123 7.25 3.85 28.60
C GLU A 123 8.56 3.32 29.19
N THR A 124 8.97 2.10 28.83
CA THR A 124 10.11 1.43 29.49
C THR A 124 11.40 1.42 28.69
N ASP A 125 11.32 1.41 27.36
CA ASP A 125 12.47 1.46 26.46
C ASP A 125 12.10 2.15 25.12
N PRO A 126 11.84 3.47 25.14
CA PRO A 126 11.42 4.20 23.94
C PRO A 126 12.47 4.20 22.83
N GLN A 127 13.76 4.20 23.16
CA GLN A 127 14.84 4.19 22.16
C GLN A 127 14.97 2.82 21.48
N GLY A 128 14.95 1.73 22.26
CA GLY A 128 14.97 0.39 21.70
C GLY A 128 13.69 0.07 20.93
N PHE A 129 12.53 0.53 21.41
CA PHE A 129 11.26 0.41 20.68
C PHE A 129 11.30 1.13 19.33
N LYS A 130 11.73 2.40 19.31
CA LYS A 130 11.88 3.16 18.07
C LYS A 130 12.81 2.45 17.07
N SER A 131 13.95 1.95 17.55
CA SER A 131 14.90 1.21 16.72
C SER A 131 14.30 -0.09 16.16
N GLU A 132 13.54 -0.84 16.97
CA GLU A 132 12.85 -2.05 16.54
C GLU A 132 11.79 -1.77 15.48
N MET A 133 10.95 -0.73 15.69
CA MET A 133 9.91 -0.35 14.73
C MET A 133 10.53 0.11 13.41
N GLN A 134 11.58 0.94 13.48
CA GLN A 134 12.33 1.37 12.31
C GLN A 134 12.85 0.16 11.51
N LYS A 135 13.47 -0.81 12.19
CA LYS A 135 13.96 -2.02 11.53
C LYS A 135 12.83 -2.84 10.89
N LYS A 136 11.67 -2.96 11.54
CA LYS A 136 10.50 -3.67 10.96
C LYS A 136 9.98 -2.96 9.72
N ILE A 137 9.93 -1.63 9.73
CA ILE A 137 9.55 -0.83 8.56
C ILE A 137 10.56 -1.06 7.43
N GLU A 138 11.86 -0.97 7.71
CA GLU A 138 12.91 -1.23 6.73
C GLU A 138 12.88 -2.65 6.17
N GLU A 139 12.61 -3.66 6.99
CA GLU A 139 12.45 -5.04 6.56
C GLU A 139 11.20 -5.23 5.69
N ALA A 140 10.08 -4.59 6.04
CA ALA A 140 8.85 -4.60 5.25
C ALA A 140 9.07 -3.91 3.89
N ASP A 141 9.73 -2.75 3.88
CA ASP A 141 10.10 -2.02 2.67
C ASP A 141 11.07 -2.83 1.81
N ALA A 142 12.09 -3.45 2.40
CA ALA A 142 13.03 -4.30 1.70
C ALA A 142 12.32 -5.54 1.10
N ASN A 143 11.36 -6.12 1.82
CA ASN A 143 10.56 -7.23 1.30
C ASN A 143 9.64 -6.77 0.16
N ALA A 144 9.00 -5.61 0.28
CA ALA A 144 8.22 -5.00 -0.78
C ALA A 144 9.08 -4.75 -2.02
N ARG A 145 10.31 -4.22 -1.85
CA ARG A 145 11.29 -4.01 -2.93
C ARG A 145 11.75 -5.32 -3.58
N ARG A 146 12.10 -6.35 -2.79
CA ARG A 146 12.54 -7.66 -3.30
C ARG A 146 11.44 -8.38 -4.09
N ASN A 147 10.20 -8.20 -3.69
CA ASN A 147 9.04 -8.78 -4.35
C ASN A 147 8.46 -7.87 -5.44
N LYS A 148 9.01 -6.67 -5.64
CA LYS A 148 8.64 -5.79 -6.76
C LYS A 148 9.13 -6.47 -8.02
N ILE A 149 8.19 -7.00 -8.79
CA ILE A 149 8.46 -7.56 -10.10
C ILE A 149 9.13 -6.42 -10.90
N MET A 150 10.23 -6.72 -11.60
CA MET A 150 10.94 -5.79 -12.49
C MET A 150 10.77 -6.19 -13.96
N LYS A 151 9.72 -6.97 -14.24
CA LYS A 151 9.41 -7.51 -15.56
C LYS A 151 7.90 -7.44 -15.76
N PRO A 152 7.43 -7.06 -16.96
CA PRO A 152 6.00 -7.01 -17.21
C PRO A 152 5.38 -8.39 -17.02
N LYS A 153 4.16 -8.45 -16.44
CA LYS A 153 3.44 -9.72 -16.21
C LYS A 153 3.06 -10.35 -17.55
N LYS A 154 2.09 -9.74 -18.24
CA LYS A 154 1.68 -10.14 -19.58
C LYS A 154 1.35 -8.89 -20.38
N MET A 155 2.12 -8.68 -21.44
CA MET A 155 1.96 -7.55 -22.35
C MET A 155 0.90 -7.82 -23.41
N ILE A 156 0.32 -6.75 -23.94
CA ILE A 156 -0.47 -6.83 -25.17
C ILE A 156 0.48 -7.00 -26.36
N ASP A 157 -0.05 -7.49 -27.47
CA ASP A 157 0.69 -7.55 -28.73
C ASP A 157 1.19 -6.15 -29.13
N ASP A 158 2.46 -6.07 -29.55
CA ASP A 158 3.12 -4.79 -29.81
C ASP A 158 2.45 -4.01 -30.96
N GLN A 159 1.95 -4.71 -31.99
CA GLN A 159 1.23 -4.06 -33.09
C GLN A 159 -0.08 -3.43 -32.58
N VAL A 160 -0.79 -4.11 -31.68
CA VAL A 160 -2.03 -3.60 -31.07
C VAL A 160 -1.75 -2.41 -30.14
N PHE A 161 -0.65 -2.45 -29.38
CA PHE A 161 -0.23 -1.33 -28.55
C PHE A 161 0.00 -0.08 -29.43
N TRP A 162 0.85 -0.20 -30.45
CA TRP A 162 1.18 0.93 -31.30
C TRP A 162 0.01 1.41 -32.17
N SER A 163 -0.88 0.51 -32.60
CA SER A 163 -2.10 0.95 -33.30
C SER A 163 -3.00 1.79 -32.39
N THR A 164 -3.02 1.50 -31.09
CA THR A 164 -3.76 2.30 -30.12
C THR A 164 -3.10 3.67 -29.93
N ILE A 165 -1.78 3.72 -29.75
CA ILE A 165 -1.03 4.98 -29.64
C ILE A 165 -1.15 5.83 -30.91
N SER A 166 -1.25 5.21 -32.09
CA SER A 166 -1.42 5.96 -33.35
C SER A 166 -2.77 6.67 -33.48
N LEU A 167 -3.71 6.44 -32.55
CA LEU A 167 -4.99 7.16 -32.50
C LEU A 167 -4.89 8.53 -31.80
N LEU A 168 -3.74 8.87 -31.20
CA LEU A 168 -3.52 10.18 -30.61
C LEU A 168 -3.61 11.27 -31.70
N ASP A 169 -4.56 12.19 -31.56
CA ASP A 169 -4.86 13.21 -32.57
C ASP A 169 -4.12 14.52 -32.26
N TRP A 170 -2.85 14.59 -32.67
CA TRP A 170 -1.99 15.78 -32.54
C TRP A 170 -2.49 17.02 -33.32
N GLY A 171 -3.60 16.92 -34.06
CA GLY A 171 -4.31 18.06 -34.63
C GLY A 171 -5.19 18.82 -33.62
N LYS A 172 -5.34 18.30 -32.39
CA LYS A 172 -6.06 18.94 -31.28
C LYS A 172 -5.13 19.81 -30.44
N GLU A 173 -5.69 20.85 -29.84
CA GLU A 173 -4.95 21.77 -28.95
C GLU A 173 -4.92 21.30 -27.49
N ASP A 174 -5.90 20.48 -27.10
CA ASP A 174 -6.16 20.05 -25.72
C ASP A 174 -5.77 18.58 -25.54
N GLU A 175 -5.00 18.27 -24.50
CA GLU A 175 -4.43 16.93 -24.30
C GLU A 175 -5.52 15.87 -24.13
N GLU A 176 -6.61 16.19 -23.42
CA GLU A 176 -7.77 15.33 -23.26
C GLU A 176 -8.43 14.99 -24.60
N ALA A 177 -8.52 15.97 -25.51
CA ALA A 177 -8.99 15.75 -26.87
C ALA A 177 -8.01 14.94 -27.73
N ILE A 178 -6.69 15.06 -27.51
CA ILE A 178 -5.68 14.24 -28.22
C ILE A 178 -5.88 12.76 -27.90
N VAL A 179 -6.13 12.40 -26.63
CA VAL A 179 -6.21 11.00 -26.17
C VAL A 179 -7.58 10.35 -26.34
N GLU A 180 -8.64 11.13 -26.59
CA GLU A 180 -10.03 10.66 -26.58
C GLU A 180 -10.26 9.41 -27.47
N ALA A 181 -9.71 9.41 -28.69
CA ALA A 181 -9.86 8.31 -29.63
C ALA A 181 -9.17 7.02 -29.13
N ALA A 182 -8.00 7.14 -28.52
CA ALA A 182 -7.27 6.02 -27.94
C ALA A 182 -8.01 5.43 -26.73
N ILE A 183 -8.54 6.28 -25.84
CA ILE A 183 -9.35 5.87 -24.68
C ILE A 183 -10.61 5.12 -25.16
N LYS A 184 -11.30 5.67 -26.17
CA LYS A 184 -12.49 5.05 -26.74
C LYS A 184 -12.20 3.67 -27.31
N GLU A 185 -11.13 3.52 -28.08
CA GLU A 185 -10.70 2.23 -28.63
C GLU A 185 -10.37 1.23 -27.51
N LEU A 186 -9.53 1.64 -26.54
CA LEU A 186 -9.16 0.80 -25.39
C LEU A 186 -10.37 0.35 -24.58
N SER A 187 -11.40 1.18 -24.43
CA SER A 187 -12.61 0.83 -23.68
C SER A 187 -13.37 -0.35 -24.31
N THR A 188 -13.21 -0.59 -25.62
CA THR A 188 -13.79 -1.74 -26.31
C THR A 188 -13.10 -3.04 -25.90
N PHE A 189 -11.83 -3.00 -25.49
CA PHE A 189 -11.05 -4.17 -25.13
C PHE A 189 -11.58 -4.82 -23.85
N THR A 190 -11.34 -6.12 -23.67
CA THR A 190 -11.64 -6.78 -22.39
C THR A 190 -10.81 -6.16 -21.25
N ALA A 191 -11.31 -6.21 -20.02
CA ALA A 191 -10.58 -5.71 -18.84
C ALA A 191 -9.14 -6.26 -18.72
N TRP A 192 -8.93 -7.54 -19.04
CA TRP A 192 -7.60 -8.14 -19.06
C TRP A 192 -6.70 -7.59 -20.16
N LYS A 193 -7.25 -7.22 -21.32
CA LYS A 193 -6.48 -6.56 -22.39
C LYS A 193 -6.10 -5.12 -22.04
N ILE A 194 -6.94 -4.39 -21.29
CA ILE A 194 -6.58 -3.06 -20.76
C ILE A 194 -5.40 -3.20 -19.77
N ARG A 195 -5.44 -4.20 -18.88
CA ARG A 195 -4.28 -4.52 -18.02
C ARG A 195 -3.03 -4.86 -18.81
N HIS A 196 -3.16 -5.63 -19.89
CA HIS A 196 -2.02 -5.93 -20.75
C HIS A 196 -1.48 -4.71 -21.50
N PHE A 197 -2.34 -3.75 -21.86
CA PHE A 197 -1.91 -2.46 -22.40
C PHE A 197 -1.12 -1.67 -21.35
N GLU A 198 -1.62 -1.62 -20.11
CA GLU A 198 -0.91 -0.99 -18.98
C GLU A 198 0.48 -1.61 -18.73
N GLU A 199 0.57 -2.95 -18.75
CA GLU A 199 1.86 -3.65 -18.66
C GLU A 199 2.82 -3.24 -19.78
N THR A 200 2.32 -3.12 -21.02
CA THR A 200 3.15 -2.71 -22.16
C THR A 200 3.58 -1.25 -22.05
N LEU A 201 2.67 -0.33 -21.68
CA LEU A 201 2.98 1.08 -21.47
C LEU A 201 4.04 1.24 -20.37
N SER A 202 3.78 0.66 -19.21
CA SER A 202 4.70 0.70 -18.06
C SER A 202 6.08 0.19 -18.43
N TYR A 203 6.16 -0.91 -19.19
CA TYR A 203 7.44 -1.48 -19.61
C TYR A 203 8.18 -0.59 -20.61
N LYS A 204 7.50 0.03 -21.57
CA LYS A 204 8.14 0.95 -22.51
C LYS A 204 8.69 2.19 -21.80
N LEU A 205 7.95 2.75 -20.84
CA LEU A 205 8.44 3.85 -20.01
C LEU A 205 9.63 3.41 -19.14
N PHE A 206 9.59 2.20 -18.58
CA PHE A 206 10.70 1.61 -17.82
C PHE A 206 11.98 1.46 -18.66
N LEU A 207 11.88 1.10 -19.95
CA LEU A 207 13.04 0.98 -20.83
C LEU A 207 13.75 2.32 -21.07
N LEU A 208 13.01 3.43 -21.01
CA LEU A 208 13.55 4.79 -21.14
C LEU A 208 14.04 5.36 -19.80
N ASP A 209 13.78 4.68 -18.68
CA ASP A 209 14.21 5.11 -17.33
C ASP A 209 15.71 4.86 -17.12
N THR A 210 16.56 5.64 -17.78
CA THR A 210 18.02 5.55 -17.60
C THR A 210 18.64 6.92 -17.40
N GLU A 211 19.80 6.94 -16.75
CA GLU A 211 20.56 8.17 -16.53
C GLU A 211 20.91 8.87 -17.85
N GLU A 212 21.24 8.12 -18.89
CA GLU A 212 21.60 8.66 -20.21
C GLU A 212 20.43 9.38 -20.88
N HIS A 213 19.21 8.86 -20.76
CA HIS A 213 18.01 9.54 -21.26
C HIS A 213 17.68 10.77 -20.41
N ALA A 214 17.81 10.65 -19.09
CA ALA A 214 17.52 11.75 -18.17
C ALA A 214 18.44 12.96 -18.38
N LYS A 215 19.67 12.76 -18.87
CA LYS A 215 20.61 13.84 -19.24
C LYS A 215 20.24 14.62 -20.50
N GLU A 216 19.27 14.15 -21.28
CA GLU A 216 18.98 14.67 -22.62
C GLU A 216 17.58 15.27 -22.75
N ILE A 217 16.87 15.52 -21.64
CA ILE A 217 15.49 16.03 -21.65
C ILE A 217 15.36 17.57 -21.77
N GLY A 218 16.48 18.31 -21.76
CA GLY A 218 16.48 19.77 -21.89
C GLY A 218 16.69 20.50 -20.56
N GLU A 219 15.86 21.48 -20.24
CA GLU A 219 15.99 22.38 -19.08
C GLU A 219 16.16 21.62 -17.76
N TYR A 220 15.40 20.54 -17.59
CA TYR A 220 15.38 19.73 -16.38
C TYR A 220 16.29 18.50 -16.44
N SER A 221 17.31 18.52 -17.29
CA SER A 221 18.22 17.38 -17.48
C SER A 221 18.92 16.96 -16.19
N PHE A 222 19.09 15.65 -16.03
CA PHE A 222 19.77 15.08 -14.89
C PHE A 222 21.25 15.52 -14.85
N SER A 223 21.67 16.06 -13.70
CA SER A 223 23.06 16.40 -13.41
C SER A 223 23.37 16.06 -11.96
N GLN A 224 24.52 15.43 -11.71
CA GLN A 224 24.96 15.10 -10.34
C GLN A 224 25.26 16.34 -9.49
N GLN A 225 25.44 17.49 -10.12
CA GLN A 225 25.85 18.74 -9.46
C GLN A 225 24.70 19.73 -9.29
N ASP A 226 23.56 19.47 -9.94
CA ASP A 226 22.43 20.40 -10.00
C ASP A 226 21.16 19.77 -9.42
N GLN A 227 20.40 20.54 -8.64
CA GLN A 227 19.18 20.07 -7.97
C GLN A 227 17.90 20.31 -8.78
N HIS A 228 18.01 20.79 -10.02
CA HIS A 228 16.85 21.11 -10.86
C HIS A 228 16.18 19.88 -11.50
N PHE A 229 16.73 18.67 -11.38
CA PHE A 229 16.10 17.46 -11.92
C PHE A 229 14.80 17.10 -11.19
N SER A 230 13.70 17.03 -11.94
CA SER A 230 12.42 16.53 -11.45
C SER A 230 12.15 15.11 -11.96
N PRO A 231 12.01 14.11 -11.06
CA PRO A 231 11.65 12.76 -11.44
C PRO A 231 10.32 12.68 -12.22
N ASP A 232 9.36 13.55 -11.92
CA ASP A 232 8.04 13.58 -12.57
C ASP A 232 8.15 14.13 -14.00
N LEU A 233 8.86 15.25 -14.19
CA LEU A 233 9.07 15.81 -15.54
C LEU A 233 9.83 14.83 -16.44
N PHE A 234 10.78 14.07 -15.90
CA PHE A 234 11.42 12.99 -16.66
C PHE A 234 10.46 11.86 -17.04
N LEU A 235 9.52 11.49 -16.15
CA LEU A 235 8.46 10.54 -16.50
C LEU A 235 7.57 11.08 -17.63
N TYR A 236 7.20 12.35 -17.58
CA TYR A 236 6.35 12.98 -18.60
C TYR A 236 7.08 13.13 -19.95
N ALA A 237 8.39 13.39 -19.94
CA ALA A 237 9.21 13.36 -21.14
C ALA A 237 9.26 11.96 -21.78
N ARG A 238 9.37 10.91 -20.97
CA ARG A 238 9.29 9.51 -21.46
C ARG A 238 7.91 9.20 -22.02
N CYS A 239 6.84 9.75 -21.44
CA CYS A 239 5.49 9.65 -21.99
C CYS A 239 5.40 10.31 -23.37
N ALA A 240 5.98 11.50 -23.56
CA ALA A 240 6.04 12.15 -24.86
C ALA A 240 6.72 11.26 -25.91
N VAL A 241 7.85 10.63 -25.58
CA VAL A 241 8.55 9.70 -26.48
C VAL A 241 7.64 8.56 -26.94
N VAL A 242 6.92 7.91 -26.03
CA VAL A 242 6.00 6.81 -26.37
C VAL A 242 4.82 7.34 -27.19
N ALA A 243 4.27 8.50 -26.84
CA ALA A 243 3.13 9.12 -27.52
C ALA A 243 3.44 9.52 -28.98
N HIS A 244 4.69 9.88 -29.29
CA HIS A 244 5.14 10.15 -30.66
C HIS A 244 5.30 8.89 -31.53
N GLY A 245 5.08 7.71 -30.93
CA GLY A 245 4.90 6.46 -31.65
C GLY A 245 6.16 5.61 -31.78
N LYS A 246 5.98 4.49 -32.49
CA LYS A 246 6.93 3.38 -32.51
C LYS A 246 8.33 3.77 -32.97
N GLU A 247 8.43 4.47 -34.09
CA GLU A 247 9.73 4.80 -34.71
C GLU A 247 10.53 5.74 -33.81
N VAL A 248 9.88 6.76 -33.22
CA VAL A 248 10.51 7.70 -32.28
C VAL A 248 10.98 6.96 -31.02
N PHE A 249 10.13 6.09 -30.47
CA PHE A 249 10.48 5.26 -29.32
C PHE A 249 11.71 4.37 -29.60
N GLU A 250 11.70 3.62 -30.70
CA GLU A 250 12.79 2.69 -31.03
C GLU A 250 14.11 3.43 -31.29
N ASP A 251 14.06 4.58 -31.96
CA ASP A 251 15.24 5.40 -32.22
C ASP A 251 15.86 5.95 -30.93
N ILE A 252 15.02 6.50 -30.03
CA ILE A 252 15.47 7.08 -28.76
C ILE A 252 15.99 6.01 -27.80
N VAL A 253 15.31 4.86 -27.68
CA VAL A 253 15.78 3.74 -26.84
C VAL A 253 17.20 3.32 -27.24
N SER A 254 17.52 3.38 -28.54
CA SER A 254 18.87 3.06 -29.04
C SER A 254 19.88 4.20 -28.95
N ASN A 255 19.39 5.45 -28.81
CA ASN A 255 20.22 6.65 -28.82
C ASN A 255 19.61 7.76 -27.93
N PRO A 256 20.01 7.83 -26.65
CA PRO A 256 19.49 8.80 -25.68
C PRO A 256 19.64 10.27 -26.11
N SER A 257 20.66 10.61 -26.92
CA SER A 257 20.87 11.99 -27.41
C SER A 257 19.74 12.53 -28.29
N LYS A 258 18.83 11.65 -28.72
CA LYS A 258 17.64 12.00 -29.51
C LYS A 258 16.39 12.23 -28.67
N MET A 259 16.48 12.20 -27.33
CA MET A 259 15.37 12.54 -26.46
C MET A 259 14.68 13.84 -26.90
N LEU A 260 13.35 13.85 -26.82
CA LEU A 260 12.55 15.03 -27.12
C LEU A 260 12.80 16.06 -26.03
N LYS A 261 13.49 17.15 -26.38
CA LYS A 261 13.88 18.20 -25.43
C LYS A 261 12.67 19.05 -25.08
N ASP A 262 12.51 19.35 -23.79
CA ASP A 262 11.48 20.26 -23.27
C ASP A 262 10.07 19.89 -23.76
N THR A 263 9.80 18.59 -23.89
CA THR A 263 8.55 18.03 -24.40
C THR A 263 8.01 17.01 -23.41
N GLU A 264 6.75 17.16 -23.01
CA GLU A 264 6.07 16.35 -21.99
C GLU A 264 4.69 15.91 -22.51
N PHE A 265 4.17 14.81 -21.97
CA PHE A 265 2.82 14.33 -22.29
C PHE A 265 2.27 13.43 -21.17
N GLU A 266 2.05 14.01 -19.98
CA GLU A 266 1.64 13.30 -18.76
C GLU A 266 0.35 12.47 -18.97
N ILE A 267 -0.61 13.02 -19.72
CA ILE A 267 -1.93 12.42 -19.89
C ILE A 267 -1.90 10.98 -20.41
N LEU A 268 -0.81 10.56 -21.06
CA LEU A 268 -0.62 9.18 -21.52
C LEU A 268 -0.79 8.14 -20.40
N LEU A 269 -0.40 8.49 -19.17
CA LEU A 269 -0.53 7.62 -17.99
C LEU A 269 -1.99 7.32 -17.64
N SER A 270 -2.94 8.14 -18.09
CA SER A 270 -4.37 7.99 -17.80
C SER A 270 -5.10 7.02 -18.76
N LEU A 271 -4.49 6.62 -19.88
CA LEU A 271 -5.18 5.87 -20.94
C LEU A 271 -5.88 4.60 -20.42
N SER A 272 -5.20 3.81 -19.60
CA SER A 272 -5.75 2.56 -19.08
C SER A 272 -6.85 2.79 -18.05
N SER A 273 -6.67 3.75 -17.14
CA SER A 273 -7.63 4.04 -16.07
C SER A 273 -8.91 4.62 -16.64
N GLU A 274 -8.81 5.58 -17.56
CA GLU A 274 -9.96 6.20 -18.23
C GLU A 274 -10.72 5.18 -19.09
N ALA A 275 -10.00 4.40 -19.91
CA ALA A 275 -10.64 3.38 -20.73
C ALA A 275 -11.35 2.31 -19.89
N TYR A 276 -10.77 1.93 -18.75
CA TYR A 276 -11.38 1.00 -17.82
C TYR A 276 -12.60 1.60 -17.12
N TYR A 277 -12.55 2.88 -16.72
CA TYR A 277 -13.68 3.59 -16.15
C TYR A 277 -14.84 3.68 -17.14
N VAL A 278 -14.59 4.10 -18.39
CA VAL A 278 -15.59 4.08 -19.47
C VAL A 278 -16.20 2.68 -19.64
N LYS A 279 -15.38 1.63 -19.52
CA LYS A 279 -15.84 0.24 -19.67
C LYS A 279 -16.67 -0.27 -18.49
N LYS A 280 -16.29 0.07 -17.25
CA LYS A 280 -16.76 -0.61 -16.03
C LYS A 280 -17.48 0.29 -15.04
N GLY A 281 -17.43 1.60 -15.21
CA GLY A 281 -17.97 2.61 -14.28
C GLY A 281 -17.31 2.57 -12.90
N LYS A 282 -16.04 2.14 -12.81
CA LYS A 282 -15.30 2.02 -11.55
C LYS A 282 -13.80 2.23 -11.78
N GLU A 283 -13.09 2.56 -10.70
CA GLU A 283 -11.65 2.80 -10.71
C GLU A 283 -10.84 1.58 -11.16
N PHE A 284 -9.69 1.87 -11.79
CA PHE A 284 -8.78 0.88 -12.31
C PHE A 284 -7.72 0.50 -11.27
N GLU A 285 -8.08 -0.41 -10.38
CA GLU A 285 -7.14 -1.00 -9.42
C GLU A 285 -6.27 -2.07 -10.11
N TYR A 286 -5.12 -1.64 -10.64
CA TYR A 286 -4.14 -2.55 -11.23
C TYR A 286 -2.72 -2.02 -11.06
N GLU A 287 -1.84 -2.84 -10.50
CA GLU A 287 -0.40 -2.58 -10.44
C GLU A 287 0.31 -3.41 -11.51
N SER A 288 1.10 -2.77 -12.37
CA SER A 288 1.86 -3.44 -13.42
C SER A 288 3.09 -4.19 -12.88
N GLY A 289 3.66 -5.09 -13.68
CA GLY A 289 4.87 -5.84 -13.32
C GLY A 289 6.16 -5.04 -13.41
N CYS A 290 6.14 -3.85 -14.00
CA CYS A 290 7.25 -2.89 -14.01
C CYS A 290 6.71 -1.54 -13.56
N SER A 291 7.43 -0.85 -12.69
CA SER A 291 7.09 0.52 -12.30
C SER A 291 7.60 1.48 -13.36
N TYR A 292 6.74 2.33 -13.92
CA TYR A 292 7.15 3.39 -14.83
C TYR A 292 7.83 4.56 -14.10
N GLU A 293 7.63 4.67 -12.78
CA GLU A 293 8.24 5.71 -11.94
C GLU A 293 9.75 5.83 -12.16
N THR A 294 10.25 7.05 -12.17
CA THR A 294 11.68 7.33 -12.33
C THR A 294 12.53 6.63 -11.27
N PHE A 295 13.71 6.16 -11.65
CA PHE A 295 14.62 5.31 -10.85
C PHE A 295 14.11 3.88 -10.58
N SER A 296 13.07 3.41 -11.26
CA SER A 296 12.60 2.04 -11.15
C SER A 296 13.51 1.05 -11.88
N ASN A 297 14.09 1.45 -13.02
CA ASN A 297 15.07 0.65 -13.75
C ASN A 297 16.47 0.79 -13.13
N LYS A 298 16.71 0.05 -12.04
CA LYS A 298 17.98 0.11 -11.29
C LYS A 298 19.22 -0.15 -12.16
N GLU A 299 19.11 -0.97 -13.19
CA GLU A 299 20.22 -1.21 -14.13
C GLU A 299 20.50 0.04 -14.99
N GLY A 300 19.46 0.75 -15.43
CA GLY A 300 19.57 2.01 -16.18
C GLY A 300 20.16 3.18 -15.39
N TRP A 301 20.31 3.04 -14.07
CA TRP A 301 20.82 4.08 -13.17
C TRP A 301 22.08 3.65 -12.40
N SER A 302 22.72 2.54 -12.76
CA SER A 302 23.85 1.95 -12.02
C SER A 302 25.12 2.82 -11.99
N ASN A 303 25.20 3.87 -12.80
CA ASN A 303 26.31 4.83 -12.81
C ASN A 303 26.11 5.98 -11.81
N THR A 304 24.92 6.08 -11.20
CA THR A 304 24.51 7.17 -10.29
C THR A 304 24.07 6.67 -8.90
N LEU A 305 23.59 5.43 -8.79
CA LEU A 305 23.15 4.78 -7.53
C LEU A 305 24.18 3.79 -7.01
#